data_AF-A0A699XW47-F1
#
_entry.id   AF-A0A699XW47-F1
#
_cell.length_a   1.000
_cell.length_b   1.000
_cell.length_c   1.000
_cell.angle_alpha   90.00
_cell.angle_beta   90.00
_cell.angle_gamma   90.00
#
_symmetry.space_group_name_H-M   'P 1'
#
loop_
_entity.id
_entity.type
_entity.pdbx_description
1 polymer ?
#
loop_
_entity_poly.entity_id
_entity_poly.type
_entity_poly.pdbx_seq_one_letter_code
_entity_poly.pdbx_strand_id
1 'polypeptide(L)' 'MRKGKKFVWNEEREKSFEEFKQCLASAPVLTLPSGSGGFQIYSDASKKGLG' A
#
# COMPACT_ATOMS: atom_id res chain seq x y z
N MET A 1 2.87 -12.07 12.17
CA MET A 1 4.24 -12.63 12.18
C MET A 1 4.68 -12.91 13.62
N ARG A 2 5.43 -13.99 13.86
CA ARG A 2 6.02 -14.26 15.18
C ARG A 2 7.48 -13.81 15.15
N LYS A 3 7.91 -13.00 16.13
CA LYS A 3 9.34 -12.64 16.28
C LYS A 3 10.18 -13.92 16.42
N GLY A 4 11.36 -13.95 15.81
CA GLY A 4 12.30 -15.07 15.88
C GLY A 4 12.10 -16.19 14.85
N LYS A 5 11.06 -16.15 14.00
CA LYS A 5 10.97 -17.05 12.85
C LYS A 5 11.71 -16.47 11.65
N LYS A 6 12.58 -17.26 11.03
CA LYS A 6 13.26 -16.90 9.79
C LYS A 6 12.21 -16.68 8.69
N PHE A 7 12.23 -15.51 8.07
CA PHE A 7 11.42 -15.26 6.89
C PHE A 7 12.02 -16.03 5.73
N VAL A 8 11.20 -16.83 5.05
CA VAL A 8 11.63 -17.60 3.88
C VAL A 8 11.21 -16.83 2.64
N TRP A 9 12.20 -16.30 1.92
CA TRP A 9 11.99 -15.71 0.61
C TRP A 9 11.78 -16.84 -0.41
N ASN A 10 10.67 -16.81 -1.14
CA ASN A 10 10.37 -17.77 -2.20
C ASN A 10 9.85 -17.01 -3.44
N GLU A 11 9.74 -17.71 -4.57
CA GLU A 11 9.33 -17.11 -5.85
C GLU A 11 7.95 -16.46 -5.78
N GLU A 12 7.00 -17.05 -5.04
CA GLU A 12 5.67 -16.48 -4.83
C GLU A 12 5.73 -15.11 -4.14
N ARG A 13 6.58 -14.97 -3.10
CA ARG A 13 6.77 -13.73 -2.35
C ARG A 13 7.50 -12.67 -3.17
N GLU A 14 8.48 -13.07 -3.97
CA GLU A 14 9.12 -12.18 -4.94
C GLU A 14 8.09 -11.65 -5.94
N LYS A 15 7.24 -12.52 -6.51
CA LYS A 15 6.22 -12.11 -7.47
C LYS A 15 5.24 -11.09 -6.87
N SER A 16 4.71 -11.36 -5.68
CA SER A 16 3.83 -10.40 -4.98
C SER A 16 4.54 -9.10 -4.64
N PHE A 17 5.84 -9.16 -4.31
CA PHE A 17 6.62 -7.96 -4.03
C PHE A 17 6.88 -7.13 -5.31
N GLU A 18 7.10 -7.79 -6.45
CA GLU A 18 7.23 -7.12 -7.74
C GLU A 18 5.92 -6.44 -8.16
N GLU A 19 4.79 -7.12 -8.02
CA GLU A 19 3.46 -6.53 -8.26
C GLU A 19 3.22 -5.31 -7.35
N PHE A 20 3.59 -5.41 -6.07
CA PHE A 20 3.51 -4.29 -5.13
C PHE A 20 4.37 -3.09 -5.54
N LYS A 21 5.62 -3.33 -5.98
CA LYS A 21 6.50 -2.28 -6.51
C LYS A 21 5.88 -1.64 -7.75
N GLN A 22 5.32 -2.43 -8.66
CA GLN A 22 4.63 -1.92 -9.85
C GLN A 22 3.44 -1.05 -9.47
N CYS A 23 2.58 -1.48 -8.54
CA CYS A 23 1.46 -0.67 -8.05
C CYS A 23 1.91 0.65 -7.41
N LEU A 24 3.01 0.66 -6.65
CA LEU A 24 3.55 1.90 -6.08
C LEU A 24 4.17 2.82 -7.13
N ALA A 25 4.93 2.27 -8.07
CA ALA A 25 5.57 3.04 -9.14
C ALA A 25 4.55 3.59 -10.15
N SER A 26 3.45 2.88 -10.37
CA SER A 26 2.37 3.27 -11.28
C SER A 26 1.21 3.99 -10.57
N ALA A 27 1.28 4.17 -9.25
CA ALA A 27 0.23 4.84 -8.51
C ALA A 27 -0.04 6.21 -9.15
N PRO A 28 -1.31 6.52 -9.47
CA PRO A 28 -1.63 7.80 -10.07
C PRO A 28 -1.11 8.88 -9.12
N VAL A 29 -0.33 9.81 -9.68
CA VAL A 29 0.08 11.02 -8.97
C VAL A 29 -1.18 11.53 -8.27
N LEU A 30 -1.12 11.64 -6.95
CA LEU A 30 -2.15 12.26 -6.13
C LEU A 30 -2.17 13.74 -6.51
N THR A 31 -2.73 14.04 -7.68
CA THR A 31 -2.85 15.40 -8.17
C THR A 31 -3.77 16.10 -7.19
N LEU A 32 -3.29 17.21 -6.62
CA LEU A 32 -4.10 18.09 -5.79
C LEU A 32 -5.40 18.42 -6.56
N PRO A 33 -6.58 18.11 -6.02
CA PRO A 33 -7.82 18.51 -6.65
C PRO A 33 -7.83 20.03 -6.81
N SER A 34 -7.79 20.52 -8.04
CA SER A 34 -7.91 21.94 -8.32
C SER A 34 -9.38 22.33 -8.26
N GLY A 35 -9.76 23.02 -7.17
CA GLY A 35 -10.90 23.93 -7.15
C GLY A 35 -12.13 23.44 -6.38
N SER A 36 -12.61 24.33 -5.50
CA SER A 36 -13.97 24.60 -4.97
C SER A 36 -15.01 23.49 -4.70
N GLY A 37 -14.83 22.26 -5.15
CA GLY A 37 -15.63 21.10 -4.81
C GLY A 37 -14.98 20.35 -3.65
N GLY A 38 -15.76 20.00 -2.62
CA GLY A 38 -15.26 19.36 -1.41
C GLY A 38 -14.40 18.11 -1.68
N PHE A 39 -13.49 17.82 -0.76
CA PHE A 39 -12.58 16.68 -0.83
C PHE A 39 -13.26 15.40 -0.33
N GLN A 40 -13.14 14.30 -1.08
CA GLN A 40 -13.55 12.97 -0.63
C GLN A 40 -12.34 12.26 0.01
N ILE A 41 -12.29 12.23 1.33
CA ILE A 41 -11.23 11.54 2.09
C ILE A 41 -11.63 10.07 2.26
N TYR A 42 -10.88 9.16 1.66
CA TYR A 42 -10.98 7.73 1.92
C TYR A 42 -9.97 7.36 3.00
N SER A 43 -10.46 7.04 4.20
CA SER A 43 -9.64 6.51 5.28
C SER A 43 -9.85 5.00 5.34
N ASP A 44 -8.82 4.23 4.99
CA ASP A 44 -8.81 2.80 5.32
C ASP A 44 -8.46 2.66 6.81
N ALA A 45 -9.49 2.74 7.65
CA ALA A 45 -9.37 2.34 9.04
C ALA A 45 -9.31 0.80 9.09
N SER A 46 -8.13 0.25 8.85
CA SER A 46 -7.84 -1.13 9.26
C SER A 46 -8.25 -1.26 10.73
N LYS A 47 -9.11 -2.23 11.06
CA LYS A 47 -9.49 -2.57 12.45
C LYS A 47 -8.28 -2.88 13.35
N LYS A 48 -7.08 -2.97 12.79
CA LYS A 48 -5.81 -2.90 13.50
C LYS A 48 -5.09 -1.64 13.06
N GLY A 49 -5.21 -0.59 13.86
CA GLY A 49 -4.49 0.67 13.65
C GLY A 49 -2.99 0.41 13.59
N LEU A 50 -2.39 0.84 12.49
CA LEU A 50 -0.96 1.09 12.37
C LEU A 50 -0.89 2.55 11.93
N GLY A 51 -0.94 3.43 12.92
CA GLY A 51 -0.69 4.86 12.71
C GLY A 51 0.74 5.12 12.27
#